data_AF-A0A924BU06-F1
#
_entry.id   AF-A0A924BU06-F1
#
_cell.length_a   1.000
_cell.length_b   1.000
_cell.length_c   1.000
_cell.angle_alpha   90.00
_cell.angle_beta   90.00
_cell.angle_gamma   90.00
#
_symmetry.space_group_name_H-M   'P 1'
#
loop_
_entity.id
_entity.type
_entity.pdbx_description
1 polymer ?
#
loop_
_entity_poly.entity_id
_entity_poly.type
_entity_poly.pdbx_seq_one_letter_code
_entity_poly.pdbx_strand_id
1 'polypeptide(L)'
;MSFKFTKLAFTLASIFVLSACGENTQDAAKTGAVISAIAQKYEGKIVHQPAANRGKDDGWYLVKNGKRSWITDGSWLAKNGFQPDAVAEISSADFNAIPEDPQPLK
;
A
#
# COMPACT_ATOMS: atom_id res chain seq x y z
N MET A 1 -33.37 -33.59 -23.21
CA MET A 1 -33.35 -32.81 -24.47
C MET A 1 -31.94 -32.30 -24.68
N SER A 2 -31.35 -32.70 -25.80
CA SER A 2 -29.95 -32.46 -26.17
C SER A 2 -29.84 -31.17 -26.97
N PHE A 3 -28.86 -30.32 -26.67
CA PHE A 3 -28.34 -29.36 -27.64
C PHE A 3 -26.87 -29.66 -27.89
N LYS A 4 -26.64 -30.39 -28.99
CA LYS A 4 -25.34 -30.59 -29.64
C LYS A 4 -25.27 -29.58 -30.78
N PHE A 5 -24.32 -28.65 -30.82
CA PHE A 5 -23.79 -27.96 -32.01
C PHE A 5 -22.61 -27.08 -31.51
N THR A 6 -21.44 -26.92 -32.11
CA THR A 6 -20.76 -27.50 -33.27
C THR A 6 -19.31 -27.03 -33.15
N LYS A 7 -18.35 -27.94 -33.34
CA LYS A 7 -16.94 -27.61 -33.55
C LYS A 7 -16.81 -26.72 -34.80
N LEU A 8 -16.26 -25.52 -34.65
CA LEU A 8 -15.59 -24.83 -35.75
C LEU A 8 -14.13 -24.61 -35.35
N ALA A 9 -13.26 -25.45 -35.88
CA ALA A 9 -11.84 -25.17 -35.96
C ALA A 9 -11.63 -24.34 -37.23
N PHE A 10 -11.06 -23.15 -37.12
CA PHE A 10 -10.51 -22.46 -38.30
C PHE A 10 -9.29 -21.61 -37.92
N THR A 11 -8.19 -21.97 -38.56
CA THR A 11 -7.07 -21.12 -39.02
C THR A 11 -6.13 -20.44 -38.02
N LEU A 12 -5.03 -21.16 -37.80
CA LEU A 12 -3.62 -20.77 -37.91
C LEU A 12 -3.30 -19.45 -38.65
N ALA A 13 -2.20 -18.83 -38.20
CA ALA A 13 -1.44 -17.68 -38.74
C ALA A 13 -2.02 -16.30 -38.31
N SER A 14 -1.28 -15.37 -37.71
CA SER A 14 0.10 -14.97 -38.01
C SER A 14 0.62 -13.96 -36.97
N ILE A 15 1.93 -14.11 -36.69
CA ILE A 15 2.93 -13.04 -36.55
C ILE A 15 2.90 -12.19 -35.26
N PHE A 16 3.87 -12.55 -34.42
CA PHE A 16 4.62 -11.68 -33.51
C PHE A 16 4.88 -10.29 -34.11
N VAL A 17 4.41 -9.24 -33.44
CA VAL A 17 5.06 -7.93 -33.46
C VAL A 17 5.62 -7.67 -32.07
N LEU A 18 6.84 -8.16 -31.85
CA LEU A 18 7.76 -7.62 -30.85
C LEU A 18 8.29 -6.30 -31.41
N SER A 19 7.64 -5.21 -31.06
CA SER A 19 8.18 -3.85 -31.21
C SER A 19 7.50 -2.95 -30.20
N ALA A 20 8.11 -2.85 -29.03
CA ALA A 20 8.40 -1.59 -28.37
C ALA A 20 9.19 -1.90 -27.11
N CYS A 21 10.23 -1.11 -26.89
CA CYS A 21 11.23 -1.27 -25.86
C CYS A 21 10.64 -1.58 -24.48
N GLY A 22 11.26 -2.52 -23.78
CA GLY A 22 11.19 -2.52 -22.33
C GLY A 22 11.71 -1.19 -21.81
N GLU A 23 10.91 -0.54 -20.99
CA GLU A 23 11.27 -0.35 -19.59
C GLU A 23 9.96 -0.25 -18.81
N ASN A 24 9.69 -1.30 -18.06
CA ASN A 24 8.51 -1.43 -17.22
C ASN A 24 8.69 -0.48 -16.02
N THR A 25 8.25 0.77 -16.16
CA THR A 25 7.92 1.61 -15.01
C THR A 25 6.42 1.88 -15.07
N GLN A 26 5.74 1.44 -14.02
CA GLN A 26 4.30 1.46 -13.84
C GLN A 26 3.77 2.89 -13.88
N ASP A 27 3.51 3.42 -15.07
CA ASP A 27 2.58 4.52 -15.28
C ASP A 27 1.15 3.95 -15.34
N ALA A 28 0.70 3.45 -14.20
CA ALA A 28 -0.72 3.26 -13.94
C ALA A 28 -1.24 4.54 -13.31
N ALA A 29 -1.86 5.37 -14.14
CA ALA A 29 -2.54 6.59 -13.75
C ALA A 29 -3.41 6.39 -12.49
N LYS A 30 -3.04 7.06 -11.41
CA LYS A 30 -3.98 7.54 -10.39
C LYS A 30 -3.61 8.97 -10.05
N THR A 31 -4.39 9.92 -10.55
CA THR A 31 -4.40 11.30 -10.12
C THR A 31 -4.47 11.33 -8.58
N GLY A 32 -3.37 11.67 -7.93
CA GLY A 32 -3.21 11.64 -6.47
C GLY A 32 -1.82 12.14 -6.15
N ALA A 33 -1.66 12.85 -5.02
CA ALA A 33 -0.40 13.45 -4.61
C ALA A 33 0.80 12.51 -4.83
N VAL A 34 1.96 13.05 -5.22
CA VAL A 34 3.20 12.29 -5.35
C VAL A 34 3.57 11.77 -3.95
N ILE A 35 3.16 10.56 -3.63
CA ILE A 35 3.46 9.89 -2.37
C ILE A 35 4.86 9.27 -2.47
N SER A 36 5.69 9.41 -1.44
CA SER A 36 7.04 8.82 -1.43
C SER A 36 6.96 7.28 -1.51
N ALA A 37 7.93 6.65 -2.19
CA ALA A 37 7.97 5.19 -2.33
C ALA A 37 7.96 4.46 -0.97
N ILE A 38 8.58 5.07 0.05
CA ILE A 38 8.54 4.58 1.42
C ILE A 38 7.13 4.65 1.99
N ALA A 39 6.42 5.77 1.85
CA ALA A 39 5.05 5.86 2.35
C ALA A 39 4.11 4.91 1.58
N GLN A 40 4.32 4.70 0.27
CA GLN A 40 3.56 3.71 -0.51
C GLN A 40 3.75 2.27 -0.02
N LYS A 41 4.97 1.89 0.42
CA LYS A 41 5.26 0.57 1.02
C LYS A 41 4.42 0.31 2.28
N TYR A 42 4.09 1.36 3.02
CA TYR A 42 3.35 1.30 4.28
C TYR A 42 1.90 1.79 4.17
N GLU A 43 1.44 2.20 2.99
CA GLU A 43 0.11 2.77 2.78
C GLU A 43 -1.00 1.82 3.28
N GLY A 44 -1.89 2.37 4.11
CA GLY A 44 -2.98 1.65 4.75
C GLY A 44 -2.57 0.77 5.93
N LYS A 45 -1.30 0.79 6.36
CA LYS A 45 -0.81 -0.03 7.47
C LYS A 45 -0.68 0.78 8.75
N ILE A 46 -0.79 0.06 9.87
CA ILE A 46 -0.39 0.55 11.18
C ILE A 46 1.09 0.24 11.35
N VAL A 47 1.88 1.23 11.74
CA VAL A 47 3.31 1.06 11.98
C VAL A 47 3.67 1.45 13.42
N HIS A 48 4.67 0.78 13.99
CA HIS A 48 5.28 1.19 15.26
C HIS A 48 6.70 1.69 15.04
N GLN A 49 7.11 2.72 15.79
CA GLN A 49 8.49 3.18 15.76
C GLN A 49 9.41 2.15 16.44
N PRO A 50 10.62 1.87 15.90
CA PRO A 50 11.56 0.94 16.54
C PRO A 50 11.97 1.38 17.93
N ALA A 51 12.18 0.38 18.79
CA ALA A 51 12.55 0.57 20.19
C ALA A 51 13.77 1.49 20.41
N ALA A 52 14.71 1.49 19.47
CA ALA A 52 15.99 2.21 19.56
C ALA A 52 15.89 3.73 19.36
N ASN A 53 14.79 4.24 18.79
CA ASN A 53 14.59 5.69 18.58
C ASN A 53 13.39 6.25 19.34
N ARG A 54 12.91 5.51 20.35
CA ARG A 54 11.73 5.91 21.14
C ARG A 54 12.03 7.15 21.99
N GLY A 55 11.24 8.21 21.78
CA GLY A 55 11.00 9.25 22.77
C GLY A 55 10.02 8.75 23.85
N LYS A 56 9.44 9.68 24.63
CA LYS A 56 8.46 9.37 25.70
C LYS A 56 7.14 8.75 25.21
N ASP A 57 6.87 8.79 23.91
CA ASP A 57 5.60 8.40 23.33
C ASP A 57 5.77 7.14 22.46
N ASP A 58 5.62 5.99 23.09
CA ASP A 58 5.37 4.71 22.42
C ASP A 58 3.99 4.80 21.73
N GLY A 59 3.96 4.92 20.40
CA GLY A 59 2.72 5.17 19.66
C GLY A 59 2.58 4.32 18.40
N TRP A 60 1.34 3.97 18.09
CA TRP A 60 0.96 3.44 16.77
C TRP A 60 0.69 4.59 15.80
N TYR A 61 1.03 4.39 14.54
CA TYR A 61 0.79 5.38 13.48
C TYR A 61 0.08 4.73 12.31
N LEU A 62 -0.96 5.37 11.78
CA LEU A 62 -1.53 4.98 10.48
C LEU A 62 -0.76 5.68 9.38
N VAL A 63 -0.26 4.93 8.39
CA VAL A 63 0.26 5.53 7.15
C VAL A 63 -0.86 5.60 6.14
N LYS A 64 -1.23 6.80 5.71
CA LYS A 64 -2.28 7.02 4.72
C LYS A 64 -2.02 8.30 3.93
N ASN A 65 -2.27 8.26 2.63
CA ASN A 65 -2.09 9.37 1.71
C ASN A 65 -0.67 9.97 1.78
N GLY A 66 0.32 9.10 1.97
CA GLY A 66 1.72 9.49 2.04
C GLY A 66 2.18 10.11 3.35
N LYS A 67 1.34 10.12 4.39
CA LYS A 67 1.63 10.68 5.70
C LYS A 67 1.43 9.64 6.79
N ARG A 68 2.11 9.82 7.92
CA ARG A 68 1.87 9.06 9.15
C ARG A 68 1.05 9.89 10.13
N SER A 69 -0.05 9.36 10.66
CA SER A 69 -0.87 10.01 11.68
C SER A 69 -0.77 9.25 12.99
N TRP A 70 -0.42 9.95 14.07
CA TRP A 70 -0.32 9.35 15.39
C TRP A 70 -1.69 8.91 15.91
N ILE A 71 -1.77 7.71 16.47
CA ILE A 71 -2.98 7.16 17.09
C ILE A 71 -2.86 7.32 18.60
N THR A 72 -3.67 8.21 19.16
CA THR A 72 -3.66 8.55 20.59
C THR A 72 -4.63 7.71 21.43
N ASP A 73 -5.68 7.15 20.82
CA ASP A 73 -6.60 6.20 21.44
C ASP A 73 -6.39 4.82 20.82
N GLY A 74 -5.92 3.84 21.61
CA GLY A 74 -5.76 2.46 21.14
C GLY A 74 -7.08 1.82 20.67
N SER A 75 -8.23 2.30 21.19
CA SER A 75 -9.55 1.84 20.75
C SER A 75 -9.88 2.25 19.32
N TRP A 76 -9.18 3.25 18.76
CA TRP A 76 -9.35 3.68 17.37
C TRP A 76 -9.07 2.55 16.38
N LEU A 77 -8.09 1.69 16.67
CA LEU A 77 -7.73 0.57 15.81
C LEU A 77 -8.93 -0.36 15.57
N ALA A 78 -9.53 -0.85 16.65
CA ALA A 78 -10.68 -1.77 16.57
C ALA A 78 -11.90 -1.11 15.90
N LYS A 79 -12.17 0.17 16.20
CA LYS A 79 -13.25 0.95 15.55
C LYS A 79 -13.06 1.09 14.04
N ASN A 80 -11.81 1.10 13.56
CA ASN A 80 -11.47 1.28 12.15
C ASN A 80 -11.07 -0.03 11.44
N GLY A 81 -11.34 -1.19 12.07
CA GLY A 81 -11.12 -2.51 11.46
C GLY A 81 -9.67 -2.98 11.47
N PHE A 82 -8.79 -2.34 12.24
CA PHE A 82 -7.41 -2.78 12.43
C PHE A 82 -7.31 -3.72 13.63
N GLN A 83 -6.57 -4.82 13.42
CA GLN A 83 -6.20 -5.73 14.49
C GLN A 83 -4.87 -5.29 15.10
N PRO A 84 -4.67 -5.39 16.43
CA PRO A 84 -3.41 -5.04 17.07
C PRO A 84 -2.22 -5.88 16.57
N ASP A 85 -2.45 -7.12 16.13
CA ASP A 85 -1.41 -7.96 15.52
C ASP A 85 -1.04 -7.56 14.08
N ALA A 86 -1.79 -6.64 13.45
CA ALA A 86 -1.52 -6.13 12.11
C ALA A 86 -0.52 -4.96 12.11
N VAL A 87 0.05 -4.62 13.26
CA VAL A 87 1.05 -3.56 13.41
C VAL A 87 2.37 -4.01 12.79
N ALA A 88 2.82 -3.29 11.77
CA ALA A 88 4.09 -3.54 11.10
C ALA A 88 5.22 -2.80 11.82
N GLU A 89 6.32 -3.51 12.08
CA GLU A 89 7.57 -2.85 12.44
C GLU A 89 8.14 -2.10 11.23
N ILE A 90 8.41 -0.81 11.40
CA ILE A 90 9.04 0.05 10.38
C ILE A 90 10.43 0.44 10.85
N SER A 91 11.44 0.50 9.99
CA SER A 91 12.78 0.95 10.41
C SER A 91 12.75 2.45 10.79
N SER A 92 13.69 2.93 11.60
CA SER A 92 13.71 4.35 11.97
C SER A 92 13.97 5.26 10.76
N ALA A 93 14.75 4.79 9.79
CA ALA A 93 14.98 5.49 8.53
C ALA A 93 13.69 5.61 7.71
N ASP A 94 12.96 4.49 7.54
CA ASP A 94 11.71 4.48 6.80
C ASP A 94 10.65 5.33 7.52
N PHE A 95 10.57 5.24 8.85
CA PHE A 95 9.66 6.05 9.66
C PHE A 95 9.90 7.54 9.42
N ASN A 96 11.14 8.01 9.56
CA ASN A 96 11.52 9.41 9.38
C ASN A 96 11.35 9.92 7.94
N ALA A 97 11.35 9.03 6.95
CA ALA A 97 11.10 9.39 5.55
C ALA A 97 9.60 9.60 5.23
N ILE A 98 8.70 9.17 6.12
CA ILE A 98 7.25 9.41 5.98
C ILE A 98 6.90 10.68 6.75
N PRO A 99 6.40 11.74 6.09
CA PRO A 99 6.03 12.97 6.77
C PRO A 99 4.88 12.74 7.76
N GLU A 100 4.93 13.43 8.89
CA GLU A 100 3.89 13.37 9.90
C GLU A 100 2.70 14.25 9.53
N ASP A 101 1.50 13.73 9.75
CA ASP A 101 0.28 14.53 9.72
C ASP A 101 0.08 15.19 11.10
N PRO A 102 -0.14 16.52 11.17
CA PRO A 102 -0.29 17.21 12.44
C PRO A 102 -1.58 16.85 13.18
N GLN A 103 -2.54 16.16 12.54
CA GLN A 103 -3.80 15.77 13.16
C GLN A 103 -3.73 14.31 13.66
N PRO A 104 -3.72 14.08 14.98
CA PRO A 104 -3.77 12.74 15.53
C PRO A 104 -5.16 12.10 15.39
N LEU A 105 -5.18 10.78 15.46
CA LEU A 105 -6.36 9.92 15.40
C LEU A 105 -6.77 9.49 16.82
N LYS A 106 -8.08 9.45 17.06
CA LYS A 106 -8.73 9.16 18.34
C LYS A 106 -10.09 8.49 18.11
#